data_AF-A0A2K1J9S9-F1
#
_entry.id   AF-A0A2K1J9S9-F1
#
_cell.length_a   1.000
_cell.length_b   1.000
_cell.length_c   1.000
_cell.angle_alpha   90.00
_cell.angle_beta   90.00
_cell.angle_gamma   90.00
#
_symmetry.space_group_name_H-M   'P 1'
#
loop_
_entity.id
_entity.type
_entity.pdbx_description
1 polymer ?
#
loop_
_entity_poly.entity_id
_entity_poly.type
_entity_poly.pdbx_seq_one_letter_code
_entity_poly.pdbx_strand_id
1 'polypeptide(L)'
;MAPTMTEIVNTTQQALHMRVANGRYCADVARIERGQTHTLEVDCNDTYMEYSMGSDPSVNDLIVTSDDLWDYKRITITELDGKFDVRKELRFPCLSEELEPEVAPAAKKQRVSSSWKQWIRIGLLL
;
A
#
# COMPACT_ATOMS: atom_id res chain seq x y z
N MET A 1 -14.53 2.13 -14.25
CA MET A 1 -13.30 2.64 -14.90
C MET A 1 -12.61 1.46 -15.57
N ALA A 2 -11.60 1.65 -16.40
CA ALA A 2 -10.84 0.52 -16.91
C ALA A 2 -9.96 -0.06 -15.79
N PRO A 3 -9.72 -1.38 -15.76
CA PRO A 3 -8.77 -1.97 -14.83
C PRO A 3 -7.36 -1.43 -15.08
N THR A 4 -6.55 -1.43 -14.03
CA THR A 4 -5.16 -0.94 -14.07
C THR A 4 -4.18 -2.07 -13.81
N MET A 5 -3.00 -1.97 -14.41
CA MET A 5 -1.93 -2.95 -14.29
C MET A 5 -0.79 -2.40 -13.44
N THR A 6 -0.32 -3.18 -12.47
CA THR A 6 0.81 -2.85 -11.60
C THR A 6 1.90 -3.88 -11.70
N GLU A 7 3.12 -3.43 -11.92
CA GLU A 7 4.30 -4.28 -11.95
C GLU A 7 4.87 -4.48 -10.55
N ILE A 8 4.94 -5.73 -10.11
CA ILE A 8 5.64 -6.15 -8.89
C ILE A 8 7.01 -6.69 -9.28
N VAL A 9 8.08 -6.00 -8.89
CA VAL A 9 9.46 -6.34 -9.26
C VAL A 9 10.18 -6.95 -8.08
N ASN A 10 10.65 -8.19 -8.22
CA ASN A 10 11.46 -8.86 -7.20
C ASN A 10 12.94 -8.60 -7.45
N THR A 11 13.56 -7.76 -6.61
CA THR A 11 15.01 -7.52 -6.61
C THR A 11 15.72 -8.12 -5.39
N THR A 12 15.02 -8.98 -4.64
CA THR A 12 15.56 -9.70 -3.48
C THR A 12 16.53 -10.81 -3.91
N GLN A 13 17.14 -11.48 -2.94
CA GLN A 13 18.06 -12.59 -3.23
C GLN A 13 17.32 -13.93 -3.45
N GLN A 14 16.01 -13.96 -3.18
CA GLN A 14 15.19 -15.16 -3.11
C GLN A 14 13.92 -15.03 -3.97
N ALA A 15 13.24 -16.14 -4.22
CA ALA A 15 11.92 -16.10 -4.84
C ALA A 15 10.90 -15.58 -3.83
N LEU A 16 9.91 -14.82 -4.31
CA LEU A 16 8.81 -14.33 -3.49
C LEU A 16 7.54 -15.12 -3.83
N HIS A 17 6.92 -15.70 -2.80
CA HIS A 17 5.62 -16.34 -2.87
C HIS A 17 4.55 -15.33 -2.53
N MET A 18 3.68 -15.03 -3.49
CA MET A 18 2.57 -14.11 -3.34
C MET A 18 1.28 -14.89 -3.11
N ARG A 19 0.53 -14.49 -2.08
CA ARG A 19 -0.75 -15.06 -1.72
C ARG A 19 -1.75 -13.94 -1.50
N VAL A 20 -3.01 -14.17 -1.85
CA VAL A 20 -4.09 -13.22 -1.56
C VAL A 20 -4.91 -13.76 -0.41
N ALA A 21 -5.25 -12.91 0.54
CA ALA A 21 -6.12 -13.25 1.67
C ALA A 21 -7.34 -12.31 1.73
N ASN A 22 -8.52 -12.91 1.92
CA ASN A 22 -9.74 -12.18 2.27
C ASN A 22 -10.53 -12.99 3.31
N GLY A 23 -10.22 -12.74 4.60
CA GLY A 23 -10.93 -13.21 5.80
C GLY A 23 -11.03 -14.72 6.01
N ARG A 24 -11.67 -15.43 5.07
CA ARG A 24 -11.92 -16.88 5.10
C ARG A 24 -11.18 -17.64 4.01
N TYR A 25 -10.59 -16.93 3.05
CA TYR A 25 -9.95 -17.54 1.90
C TYR A 25 -8.51 -17.05 1.78
N CYS A 26 -7.60 -17.98 1.48
CA CYS A 26 -6.23 -17.69 1.10
C CYS A 26 -5.88 -18.53 -0.13
N ALA A 27 -5.35 -17.89 -1.17
CA ALA A 27 -4.92 -18.55 -2.39
C ALA A 27 -3.54 -18.09 -2.81
N ASP A 28 -2.80 -19.01 -3.41
CA ASP A 28 -1.52 -18.71 -4.05
C ASP A 28 -1.80 -17.98 -5.37
N VAL A 29 -1.15 -16.83 -5.55
CA VAL A 29 -1.33 -15.97 -6.72
C VAL A 29 -0.18 -16.18 -7.69
N ALA A 30 1.05 -16.04 -7.19
CA ALA A 30 2.24 -16.10 -8.03
C ALA A 30 3.48 -16.50 -7.22
N ARG A 31 4.47 -17.02 -7.94
CA ARG A 31 5.85 -17.14 -7.47
C ARG A 31 6.72 -16.26 -8.36
N ILE A 32 7.29 -15.21 -7.79
CA ILE A 32 8.11 -14.22 -8.49
C ILE A 32 9.57 -14.57 -8.27
N GLU A 33 10.21 -15.16 -9.28
CA GLU A 33 11.63 -15.52 -9.21
C GLU A 33 12.53 -14.28 -9.03
N ARG A 34 13.76 -14.50 -8.57
CA ARG A 34 14.75 -13.44 -8.40
C ARG A 34 14.96 -12.67 -9.70
N GLY A 35 14.88 -11.34 -9.62
CA GLY A 35 15.07 -10.44 -10.76
C GLY A 35 13.91 -10.45 -11.76
N GLN A 36 12.82 -11.16 -11.46
CA GLN A 36 11.63 -11.19 -12.32
C GLN A 36 10.56 -10.19 -11.87
N THR A 37 9.62 -9.98 -12.76
CA THR A 37 8.47 -9.11 -12.56
C THR A 37 7.18 -9.92 -12.72
N HIS A 38 6.18 -9.60 -11.92
CA HIS A 38 4.82 -10.11 -12.07
C HIS A 38 3.86 -8.93 -12.18
N THR A 39 2.89 -9.01 -13.08
CA THR A 39 1.90 -7.95 -13.28
C THR A 39 0.58 -8.36 -12.67
N LEU A 40 0.02 -7.50 -11.82
CA LEU A 40 -1.32 -7.66 -11.28
C LEU A 40 -2.27 -6.66 -11.93
N GLU A 41 -3.45 -7.15 -12.28
CA GLU A 41 -4.58 -6.35 -12.72
C GLU A 41 -5.50 -6.08 -11.52
N VAL A 42 -5.93 -4.82 -11.35
CA VAL A 42 -6.92 -4.42 -10.33
C VAL A 42 -7.94 -3.49 -10.94
N ASP A 43 -9.22 -3.76 -10.69
CA ASP A 43 -10.35 -2.88 -11.01
C ASP A 43 -10.72 -2.04 -9.78
N CYS A 44 -11.17 -0.80 -10.00
CA CYS A 44 -11.60 0.09 -8.90
C CYS A 44 -12.84 -0.44 -8.15
N ASN A 45 -13.58 -1.37 -8.74
CA ASN A 45 -14.75 -2.01 -8.13
C ASN A 45 -14.40 -3.31 -7.42
N ASP A 46 -13.14 -3.76 -7.47
CA ASP A 46 -12.72 -4.95 -6.76
C ASP A 46 -12.88 -4.75 -5.26
N THR A 47 -13.24 -5.83 -4.57
CA THR A 47 -13.26 -5.82 -3.11
C THR A 47 -11.83 -5.65 -2.62
N TYR A 48 -11.64 -4.93 -1.51
CA TYR A 48 -10.34 -4.79 -0.88
C TYR A 48 -9.66 -6.15 -0.69
N MET A 49 -8.40 -6.25 -1.13
CA MET A 49 -7.61 -7.46 -0.99
C MET A 49 -6.22 -7.13 -0.46
N GLU A 50 -5.67 -8.07 0.31
CA GLU A 50 -4.30 -8.03 0.80
C GLU A 50 -3.50 -9.15 0.14
N TYR A 51 -2.41 -8.75 -0.50
CA TYR A 51 -1.44 -9.64 -1.12
C TYR A 51 -0.24 -9.75 -0.19
N SER A 52 -0.14 -10.88 0.49
CA SER A 52 1.01 -11.19 1.32
C SER A 52 2.13 -11.77 0.46
N MET A 53 3.35 -11.35 0.76
CA MET A 53 4.56 -11.80 0.08
C MET A 53 5.65 -12.15 1.08
N GLY A 54 6.33 -13.24 0.82
CA GLY A 54 7.45 -13.72 1.63
C GLY A 54 8.27 -14.73 0.84
N SER A 55 9.45 -15.06 1.36
CA SER A 55 10.28 -16.10 0.77
C SER A 55 9.85 -17.51 1.16
N ASP A 56 9.23 -17.64 2.32
CA ASP A 56 8.54 -18.85 2.75
C ASP A 56 7.02 -18.62 2.61
N PRO A 57 6.28 -19.52 1.93
CA PRO A 57 4.82 -19.41 1.81
C PRO A 57 4.05 -19.45 3.14
N SER A 58 4.71 -19.85 4.25
CA SER A 58 4.17 -19.84 5.61
C SER A 58 4.49 -18.56 6.40
N VAL A 59 5.44 -17.76 5.93
CA VAL A 59 5.88 -16.52 6.58
C VAL A 59 5.54 -15.33 5.67
N ASN A 60 4.56 -14.54 6.11
CA ASN A 60 4.09 -13.38 5.37
C ASN A 60 4.78 -12.11 5.89
N ASP A 61 5.91 -11.74 5.29
CA ASP A 61 6.75 -10.62 5.76
C ASP A 61 6.34 -9.26 5.19
N LEU A 62 5.63 -9.25 4.06
CA LEU A 62 5.22 -8.03 3.37
C LEU A 62 3.76 -8.10 2.93
N ILE A 63 3.04 -6.99 3.04
CA ILE A 63 1.67 -6.85 2.53
C ILE A 63 1.64 -5.73 1.49
N VAL A 64 1.04 -6.01 0.34
CA VAL A 64 0.63 -5.03 -0.68
C VAL A 64 -0.89 -5.08 -0.79
N THR A 65 -1.55 -3.93 -0.79
CA THR A 65 -3.02 -3.87 -0.83
C THR A 65 -3.53 -3.62 -2.25
N SER A 66 -4.81 -3.90 -2.51
CA SER A 66 -5.48 -3.49 -3.75
C SER A 66 -5.37 -1.98 -4.02
N ASP A 67 -5.36 -1.16 -2.97
CA ASP A 67 -5.18 0.29 -3.07
C ASP A 67 -3.77 0.65 -3.53
N ASP A 68 -2.74 -0.03 -3.01
CA ASP A 68 -1.37 0.12 -3.50
C ASP A 68 -1.28 -0.24 -4.99
N LEU A 69 -1.97 -1.30 -5.41
CA LEU A 69 -2.01 -1.68 -6.82
C LEU A 69 -2.78 -0.64 -7.65
N TRP A 70 -3.74 0.07 -7.09
CA TRP A 70 -4.47 1.14 -7.77
C TRP A 70 -3.72 2.48 -7.84
N ASP A 71 -2.90 2.78 -6.84
CA ASP A 71 -2.18 4.06 -6.75
C ASP A 71 -0.81 4.02 -7.44
N TYR A 72 -0.16 2.87 -7.43
CA TYR A 72 1.21 2.71 -7.93
C TYR A 72 1.23 1.88 -9.20
N LYS A 73 1.99 2.33 -10.21
CA LYS A 73 2.20 1.57 -11.46
C LYS A 73 3.29 0.51 -11.31
N ARG A 74 4.20 0.70 -10.35
CA ARG A 74 5.30 -0.23 -10.08
C ARG A 74 5.61 -0.27 -8.59
N ILE A 75 5.79 -1.47 -8.06
CA ILE A 75 6.21 -1.76 -6.70
C ILE A 75 7.45 -2.64 -6.78
N THR A 76 8.58 -2.13 -6.32
CA THR A 76 9.86 -2.85 -6.31
C THR A 76 10.15 -3.32 -4.90
N ILE A 77 10.33 -4.63 -4.75
CA ILE A 77 10.66 -5.27 -3.48
C ILE A 77 12.16 -5.55 -3.47
N THR A 78 12.84 -5.00 -2.47
CA THR A 78 14.26 -5.16 -2.22
C THR A 78 14.48 -5.88 -0.89
N GLU A 79 15.67 -6.46 -0.70
CA GLU A 79 16.05 -7.12 0.54
C GLU A 79 17.44 -6.64 0.97
N LEU A 80 17.56 -6.25 2.23
CA LEU A 80 18.83 -5.90 2.86
C LEU A 80 18.87 -6.56 4.25
N ASP A 81 19.93 -7.32 4.52
CA ASP A 81 20.15 -8.02 5.80
C ASP A 81 18.96 -8.89 6.24
N GLY A 82 18.32 -9.58 5.29
CA GLY A 82 17.16 -10.45 5.54
C GLY A 82 15.85 -9.71 5.80
N LYS A 83 15.82 -8.39 5.65
CA LYS A 83 14.62 -7.57 5.80
C LYS A 83 14.16 -7.04 4.45
N PHE A 84 12.86 -7.17 4.17
CA PHE A 84 12.28 -6.60 2.97
C PHE A 84 12.04 -5.09 3.12
N ASP A 85 12.27 -4.39 2.01
CA ASP A 85 11.94 -2.97 1.82
C ASP A 85 11.19 -2.81 0.50
N VAL A 86 10.36 -1.77 0.41
CA VAL A 86 9.45 -1.55 -0.72
C VAL A 86 9.58 -0.13 -1.25
N ARG A 87 9.80 -0.03 -2.56
CA ARG A 87 9.78 1.24 -3.29
C ARG A 87 8.58 1.25 -4.21
N LYS A 88 7.80 2.33 -4.16
CA LYS A 88 6.56 2.47 -4.93
C LYS A 88 6.66 3.65 -5.89
N GLU A 89 6.28 3.45 -7.14
CA GLU A 89 6.25 4.47 -8.18
C GLU A 89 4.80 4.83 -8.51
N LEU A 90 4.42 6.08 -8.23
CA LEU A 90 3.04 6.55 -8.41
C LEU A 90 2.60 6.41 -9.87
N ARG A 91 1.37 5.94 -10.07
CA ARG A 91 0.72 5.90 -11.39
C ARG A 91 0.32 7.29 -11.83
N PHE A 92 -0.33 8.02 -10.92
CA PHE A 92 -0.74 9.39 -11.12
C PHE A 92 0.14 10.27 -10.23
N PRO A 93 0.94 11.20 -10.79
CA PRO A 93 1.57 12.21 -9.97
C PRO A 93 0.45 12.97 -9.26
N CYS A 94 0.49 13.08 -7.93
CA CYS A 94 -0.32 14.10 -7.28
C CYS A 94 0.10 15.43 -7.90
N LEU A 95 -0.83 16.07 -8.62
CA LEU A 95 -0.77 17.51 -8.85
C LEU A 95 -0.92 18.14 -7.47
N SER A 96 0.17 18.19 -6.71
CA SER A 96 0.35 19.25 -5.76
C SER A 96 0.46 20.50 -6.62
N GLU A 97 -0.67 21.17 -6.88
CA GLU A 97 -0.61 22.60 -7.08
C GLU A 97 0.23 23.12 -5.91
N GLU A 98 1.44 23.55 -6.23
CA GLU A 98 2.26 24.39 -5.38
C GLU A 98 1.36 25.60 -5.10
N LEU A 99 0.59 25.53 -4.01
CA LEU A 99 0.01 26.68 -3.37
C LEU A 99 1.22 27.46 -2.86
N GLU A 100 1.80 28.24 -3.77
CA GLU A 100 2.63 29.39 -3.46
C GLU A 100 2.01 30.06 -2.24
N PRO A 101 2.73 30.15 -1.11
CA PRO A 101 2.17 30.80 0.06
C PRO A 101 2.03 32.28 -0.28
N GLU A 102 0.83 32.69 -0.71
CA GLU A 102 0.45 34.09 -0.73
C GLU A 102 0.55 34.58 0.72
N VAL A 103 1.63 35.31 1.02
CA VAL A 103 1.93 35.83 2.34
C VAL A 103 0.87 36.87 2.70
N ALA A 104 -0.20 36.42 3.34
CA ALA A 104 -1.16 37.31 4.00
C ALA A 104 -0.53 37.88 5.28
N PRO A 105 -0.67 39.20 5.55
CA PRO A 105 0.03 39.84 6.65
C PRO A 105 -0.45 39.34 8.01
N ALA A 106 0.52 39.12 8.92
CA ALA A 106 0.32 38.49 10.21
C ALA A 106 -0.74 39.17 11.09
N ALA A 107 -1.86 38.48 11.33
CA ALA A 107 -2.81 38.82 12.38
C ALA A 107 -2.47 38.06 13.67
N LYS A 108 -2.36 38.81 14.78
CA LYS A 108 -1.96 38.33 16.11
C LYS A 108 -2.99 37.35 16.71
N LYS A 109 -2.46 36.21 17.19
CA LYS A 109 -2.97 35.25 18.20
C LYS A 109 -4.44 35.33 18.63
N GLN A 110 -5.16 34.20 18.48
CA GLN A 110 -5.91 33.62 19.59
C GLN A 110 -5.96 32.09 19.48
N ARG A 111 -5.53 31.43 20.56
CA ARG A 111 -5.46 29.98 20.71
C ARG A 111 -6.85 29.46 21.08
N VAL A 112 -7.47 28.66 20.22
CA VAL A 112 -8.53 27.72 20.63
C VAL A 112 -8.23 26.40 19.92
N SER A 113 -7.70 25.45 20.67
CA SER A 113 -7.53 24.06 20.24
C SER A 113 -8.88 23.37 20.25
N SER A 114 -9.34 22.90 19.09
CA SER A 114 -10.52 22.04 18.98
C SER A 114 -10.10 20.72 18.34
N SER A 115 -9.81 19.72 19.18
CA SER A 115 -9.48 18.36 18.78
C SER A 115 -10.70 17.66 18.17
N TRP A 116 -10.62 17.25 16.90
CA TRP A 116 -11.64 16.46 16.20
C TRP A 116 -11.63 14.96 16.58
N LYS A 117 -11.87 14.63 17.85
CA LYS A 117 -12.10 13.22 18.24
C LYS A 117 -13.41 13.05 19.00
N GLN A 118 -14.47 12.88 18.23
CA GLN A 118 -15.72 12.18 18.54
C GLN A 118 -15.90 11.31 17.28
N TRP A 119 -15.94 9.98 17.33
CA TRP A 119 -16.94 9.14 17.97
C TRP A 119 -16.39 7.71 18.12
N ILE A 120 -16.40 7.14 19.34
CA ILE A 120 -16.95 5.79 19.60
C ILE A 120 -17.49 5.83 21.03
N ARG A 121 -18.81 5.69 21.17
CA ARG A 121 -19.50 5.35 22.42
C ARG A 121 -19.98 3.90 22.32
N ILE A 122 -20.17 3.31 23.50
CA ILE A 122 -20.90 2.07 23.85
C ILE A 122 -20.01 0.81 23.82
N GLY A 123 -19.86 0.04 24.90
CA GLY A 123 -20.41 0.16 26.24
C GLY A 123 -20.07 -1.03 27.15
N LEU A 124 -20.36 -0.81 28.45
CA LEU A 124 -20.82 -1.74 29.49
C LEU A 124 -19.95 -2.90 30.03
N LEU A 125 -19.97 -2.93 31.38
CA LEU A 125 -19.92 -4.06 32.32
C LEU A 125 -18.54 -4.62 32.66
N LEU A 126 -18.00 -4.21 33.82
CA LEU A 126 -18.19 -4.87 35.12
C LEU A 126 -17.67 -3.98 36.26
#